data_AF-A0A6V7L7R3-F1
#
_entry.id   AF-A0A6V7L7R3-F1
#
_cell.length_a   1.000
_cell.length_b   1.000
_cell.length_c   1.000
_cell.angle_alpha   90.00
_cell.angle_beta   90.00
_cell.angle_gamma   90.00
#
_symmetry.space_group_name_H-M   'P 1'
#
loop_
_entity.id
_entity.type
_entity.pdbx_description
1 polymer ?
#
loop_
_entity_poly.entity_id
_entity_poly.type
_entity_poly.pdbx_seq_one_letter_code
_entity_poly.pdbx_strand_id
1 'polypeptide(L)'
;AFSTDALDCKKLFPGLELRVLTLEQHYKMPFFRDFAYSFGACGAGAESIEYLLRPRKDNEKHCGAVLIVGGAAESFKCKPGTYDIILNKRKGFVRMALKTG
;
A
#
# COMPACT_ATOMS: atom_id res chain seq x y z
N ALA A 1 1.46 8.92 -9.81
CA ALA A 1 0.21 8.20 -10.13
C ALA A 1 -0.73 8.22 -8.92
N PHE A 2 -0.58 7.31 -7.96
CA PHE A 2 -1.53 7.18 -6.84
C PHE A 2 -1.39 8.26 -5.75
N SER A 3 -0.19 8.54 -5.25
CA SER A 3 0.01 9.55 -4.19
C SER A 3 -0.14 11.00 -4.68
N THR A 4 0.32 11.29 -5.89
CA THR A 4 0.37 12.65 -6.46
C THR A 4 -0.80 12.96 -7.39
N ASP A 5 -1.69 12.00 -7.65
CA ASP A 5 -2.80 12.12 -8.60
C ASP A 5 -2.37 12.50 -10.03
N ALA A 6 -1.09 12.31 -10.38
CA ALA A 6 -0.53 12.71 -11.67
C ALA A 6 -1.13 12.01 -12.90
N LEU A 7 -1.91 10.95 -12.70
CA LEU A 7 -2.62 10.21 -13.75
C LEU A 7 -4.14 10.23 -13.52
N ASP A 8 -4.67 11.27 -12.86
CA ASP A 8 -6.10 11.43 -12.60
C ASP A 8 -6.73 10.21 -11.88
N CYS A 9 -5.99 9.59 -10.96
CA CYS A 9 -6.47 8.42 -10.23
C CYS A 9 -7.74 8.71 -9.43
N LYS A 10 -7.91 9.94 -8.93
CA LYS A 10 -9.16 10.35 -8.25
C LYS A 10 -10.38 10.39 -9.17
N LYS A 11 -10.19 10.63 -10.47
CA LYS A 11 -11.28 10.57 -11.46
C LYS A 11 -11.65 9.13 -11.77
N LEU A 12 -10.66 8.23 -11.82
CA LEU A 12 -10.87 6.79 -12.07
C LEU A 12 -11.53 6.08 -10.88
N PHE A 13 -11.22 6.50 -9.66
CA PHE A 13 -11.75 5.90 -8.42
C PHE A 13 -12.46 6.96 -7.56
N PRO A 14 -13.64 7.44 -7.98
CA PRO A 14 -14.36 8.47 -7.24
C PRO A 14 -14.79 7.95 -5.86
N GLY A 15 -14.67 8.79 -4.84
CA GLY A 15 -15.02 8.45 -3.45
C GLY A 15 -13.96 7.64 -2.69
N LEU A 16 -12.89 7.19 -3.36
CA LEU A 16 -11.80 6.44 -2.76
C LEU A 16 -10.57 7.34 -2.54
N GLU A 17 -10.06 7.34 -1.32
CA GLU A 17 -8.79 7.94 -0.97
C GLU A 17 -7.70 6.86 -1.00
N LEU A 18 -6.95 6.83 -2.10
CA LEU A 18 -5.87 5.87 -2.30
C LEU A 18 -4.65 6.23 -1.45
N ARG A 19 -4.16 5.27 -0.66
CA ARG A 19 -2.95 5.39 0.15
C ARG A 19 -1.94 4.33 -0.25
N VAL A 20 -0.74 4.78 -0.61
CA VAL A 20 0.37 3.90 -0.96
C VAL A 20 1.01 3.35 0.30
N LEU A 21 1.20 2.04 0.33
CA LEU A 21 1.83 1.35 1.45
C LEU A 21 3.33 1.20 1.22
N THR A 22 4.11 1.49 2.25
CA THR A 22 5.57 1.38 2.22
C THR A 22 6.12 0.66 3.45
N LEU A 23 7.40 0.29 3.42
CA LEU A 23 8.07 -0.33 4.57
C LEU A 23 7.96 0.56 5.82
N GLU A 24 7.58 -0.05 6.95
CA GLU A 24 7.48 0.63 8.24
C GLU A 24 8.79 1.32 8.67
N GLN A 25 9.92 0.81 8.18
CA GLN A 25 11.24 1.38 8.44
C GLN A 25 11.35 2.85 7.99
N HIS A 26 10.60 3.27 6.96
CA HIS A 26 10.59 4.68 6.53
C HIS A 26 10.07 5.62 7.63
N TYR A 27 9.21 5.14 8.54
CA TYR A 27 8.64 5.96 9.62
C TYR A 27 9.55 6.07 10.85
N LYS A 28 10.63 5.27 10.93
CA LYS A 28 11.62 5.36 12.02
C LYS A 28 12.68 6.43 11.79
N MET A 29 12.94 6.78 10.53
CA MET A 29 13.91 7.81 10.16
C MET A 29 13.20 9.16 10.01
N PRO A 30 13.58 10.22 10.74
CA PRO A 30 12.84 11.49 10.78
C PRO A 30 12.54 12.09 9.41
N PHE A 31 13.56 12.19 8.54
CA PHE A 31 13.38 12.78 7.20
C PHE A 31 12.50 11.93 6.27
N PHE A 32 12.68 10.61 6.27
CA PHE A 32 11.87 9.71 5.44
C PHE A 32 10.43 9.64 5.93
N ARG A 33 10.21 9.77 7.24
CA ARG A 33 8.89 9.79 7.85
C ARG A 33 8.08 10.98 7.35
N ASP A 34 8.65 12.18 7.43
CA ASP A 34 7.95 13.41 7.04
C ASP A 34 7.71 13.43 5.52
N PHE A 35 8.67 12.91 4.73
CA PHE A 35 8.47 12.69 3.30
C PHE A 35 7.32 11.71 3.03
N ALA A 36 7.30 10.54 3.66
CA ALA A 36 6.24 9.54 3.49
C ALA A 36 4.85 10.10 3.86
N TYR A 37 4.75 10.85 4.95
CA TYR A 37 3.51 11.50 5.36
C TYR A 37 3.06 12.59 4.38
N SER A 38 3.99 13.35 3.79
CA SER A 38 3.64 14.37 2.79
C SER A 38 2.95 13.80 1.55
N PHE A 39 3.23 12.54 1.21
CA PHE A 39 2.56 11.80 0.11
C PHE A 39 1.34 10.99 0.56
N GLY A 40 0.91 11.12 1.82
CA GLY A 40 -0.20 10.36 2.39
C GLY A 40 0.06 8.85 2.49
N ALA A 41 1.33 8.42 2.44
CA ALA A 41 1.70 7.02 2.52
C ALA A 41 1.42 6.44 3.92
N CYS A 42 1.30 5.11 4.00
CA CYS A 42 1.16 4.40 5.27
C CYS A 42 2.09 3.18 5.33
N GLY A 43 2.21 2.56 6.51
CA GLY A 43 2.97 1.32 6.69
C GLY A 43 2.27 0.12 6.05
N ALA A 44 3.04 -0.80 5.47
CA ALA A 44 2.54 -2.06 4.92
C ALA A 44 2.28 -3.16 5.98
N GLY A 45 2.30 -2.80 7.27
CA GLY A 45 1.96 -3.71 8.37
C GLY A 45 0.48 -4.07 8.40
N ALA A 46 0.17 -5.28 8.85
CA ALA A 46 -1.22 -5.77 8.87
C ALA A 46 -2.16 -4.87 9.67
N GLU A 47 -1.73 -4.38 10.83
CA GLU A 47 -2.52 -3.48 11.68
C GLU A 47 -2.78 -2.13 11.01
N SER A 48 -1.79 -1.58 10.32
CA SER A 48 -1.92 -0.33 9.57
C SER A 48 -2.91 -0.49 8.41
N ILE A 49 -2.81 -1.59 7.67
CA ILE A 49 -3.74 -1.91 6.58
C ILE A 49 -5.15 -2.09 7.11
N GLU A 50 -5.31 -2.84 8.21
CA GLU A 50 -6.62 -3.04 8.83
C GLU A 50 -7.21 -1.71 9.29
N TYR A 51 -6.43 -0.86 9.96
CA TYR A 51 -6.87 0.47 10.38
C TYR A 51 -7.34 1.33 9.20
N LEU A 52 -6.60 1.31 8.09
CA LEU A 52 -6.96 2.07 6.90
C LEU A 52 -8.23 1.57 6.23
N LEU A 53 -8.43 0.26 6.17
CA LEU A 53 -9.55 -0.38 5.47
C LEU A 53 -10.79 -0.57 6.35
N ARG A 54 -10.74 -0.19 7.64
CA ARG A 54 -11.91 -0.25 8.52
C ARG A 54 -13.05 0.61 7.98
N PRO A 55 -14.31 0.15 8.13
CA PRO A 55 -15.48 0.96 7.77
C PRO A 55 -15.43 2.30 8.49
N ARG A 56 -15.60 3.38 7.72
CA ARG A 56 -15.67 4.74 8.25
C ARG A 56 -17.13 5.18 8.38
N LYS A 57 -17.37 6.20 9.21
CA LYS A 57 -18.73 6.75 9.42
C LYS A 57 -19.23 7.44 8.14
N ASP A 58 -20.56 7.52 8.00
CA ASP A 58 -21.19 8.27 6.92
C ASP A 58 -20.63 9.70 6.87
N ASN A 59 -20.13 10.09 5.68
CA ASN A 59 -19.41 11.33 5.32
C ASN A 59 -17.87 11.26 5.26
N GLU A 60 -17.22 10.16 5.64
CA GLU A 60 -15.78 10.00 5.42
C GLU A 60 -15.48 9.27 4.09
N LYS A 61 -14.43 9.70 3.38
CA LYS A 61 -13.98 9.00 2.17
C LYS A 61 -13.50 7.60 2.54
N HIS A 62 -13.94 6.60 1.79
CA HIS A 62 -13.40 5.25 1.89
C HIS A 62 -11.92 5.27 1.53
N CYS A 63 -11.11 4.47 2.23
CA CYS A 63 -9.69 4.38 1.92
C CYS A 63 -9.40 3.13 1.09
N GLY A 64 -8.59 3.30 0.04
CA GLY A 64 -8.04 2.20 -0.75
C GLY A 64 -6.56 2.03 -0.46
N ALA A 65 -6.13 0.80 -0.22
CA ALA A 65 -4.72 0.50 0.06
C ALA A 65 -4.01 0.03 -1.23
N VAL A 66 -2.93 0.70 -1.61
CA VAL A 66 -2.08 0.32 -2.75
C VAL A 66 -0.82 -0.37 -2.22
N LEU A 67 -0.78 -1.70 -2.33
CA LEU A 67 0.36 -2.52 -1.96
C LEU A 67 1.12 -2.99 -3.20
N ILE A 68 2.41 -2.69 -3.26
CA ILE A 68 3.30 -3.23 -4.29
C ILE A 68 3.77 -4.61 -3.82
N VAL A 69 3.39 -5.65 -4.56
CA VAL A 69 3.77 -7.03 -4.23
C VAL A 69 5.20 -7.29 -4.69
N GLY A 70 5.99 -7.88 -3.80
CA GLY A 70 7.41 -8.15 -4.02
C GLY A 70 8.29 -7.37 -3.05
N GLY A 71 9.60 -7.50 -3.20
CA GLY A 71 10.58 -6.83 -2.34
C GLY A 71 11.89 -7.58 -2.32
N ALA A 72 12.56 -7.57 -1.17
CA ALA A 72 13.92 -8.11 -1.03
C ALA A 72 14.06 -9.57 -1.49
N ALA A 73 13.09 -10.44 -1.17
CA ALA A 73 13.17 -11.87 -1.53
C ALA A 73 13.08 -12.11 -3.04
N GLU A 74 12.26 -11.33 -3.73
CA GLU A 74 12.15 -11.32 -5.19
C GLU A 74 13.40 -10.69 -5.81
N SER A 75 13.96 -9.63 -5.20
CA SER A 75 15.22 -9.01 -5.63
C SER A 75 16.39 -10.00 -5.67
N PHE A 76 16.47 -10.94 -4.72
CA PHE A 76 17.49 -12.01 -4.73
C PHE A 76 17.32 -13.03 -5.86
N LYS A 77 16.13 -13.14 -6.44
CA LYS A 77 15.84 -14.05 -7.57
C LYS A 77 15.88 -13.35 -8.93
N CYS A 78 16.09 -12.04 -8.96
CA CYS A 78 16.10 -11.27 -10.20
C CYS A 78 17.16 -11.79 -11.17
N LYS A 79 16.73 -12.11 -12.39
CA LYS A 79 17.59 -12.48 -13.51
C LYS A 79 17.18 -11.65 -14.74
N PRO A 80 18.10 -11.35 -15.66
CA PRO A 80 17.73 -10.70 -16.92
C PRO A 80 16.66 -11.49 -17.66
N GLY A 81 15.60 -10.81 -18.11
CA GLY A 81 14.54 -11.40 -18.92
C GLY A 81 13.43 -12.13 -18.16
N THR A 82 13.51 -12.28 -16.83
CA THR A 82 12.45 -12.91 -16.04
C THR A 82 12.16 -12.15 -14.74
N TYR A 83 10.91 -12.20 -14.29
CA TYR A 83 10.50 -11.63 -13.00
C TYR A 83 9.82 -12.71 -12.16
N ASP A 84 10.58 -13.30 -11.24
CA ASP A 84 10.13 -14.41 -10.41
C ASP A 84 9.50 -13.90 -9.10
N ILE A 85 8.19 -14.09 -8.95
CA ILE A 85 7.43 -13.69 -7.76
C ILE A 85 7.18 -14.84 -6.80
N ILE A 86 7.25 -14.57 -5.50
CA ILE A 86 7.01 -15.57 -4.45
C ILE A 86 5.59 -15.40 -3.89
N LEU A 87 4.61 -16.04 -4.52
CA LEU A 87 3.20 -15.93 -4.11
C LEU A 87 2.77 -16.99 -3.07
N ASN A 88 3.20 -18.24 -3.23
CA ASN A 88 2.66 -19.35 -2.44
C ASN A 88 2.90 -19.18 -0.92
N LYS A 89 4.04 -18.58 -0.54
CA LYS A 89 4.40 -18.30 0.86
C LYS A 89 3.87 -16.95 1.38
N ARG A 90 3.26 -16.11 0.53
CA ARG A 90 2.89 -14.72 0.84
C ARG A 90 1.42 -14.45 0.53
N LYS A 91 0.53 -15.05 1.32
CA LYS A 91 -0.94 -14.89 1.18
C LYS A 91 -1.53 -13.83 2.12
N GLY A 92 -0.68 -13.12 2.86
CA GLY A 92 -1.10 -12.16 3.90
C GLY A 92 -1.97 -11.03 3.36
N PHE A 93 -1.58 -10.43 2.23
CA PHE A 93 -2.34 -9.33 1.62
C PHE A 93 -3.70 -9.80 1.10
N VAL A 94 -3.79 -11.01 0.52
CA VAL A 94 -5.06 -11.61 0.10
C VAL A 94 -5.96 -11.84 1.31
N ARG A 95 -5.40 -12.39 2.40
CA ARG A 95 -6.12 -12.58 3.65
C ARG A 95 -6.63 -11.25 4.22
N MET A 96 -5.86 -10.18 4.11
CA MET A 96 -6.30 -8.85 4.55
C MET A 96 -7.43 -8.30 3.69
N ALA A 97 -7.34 -8.40 2.36
CA ALA A 97 -8.41 -8.00 1.46
C ALA A 97 -9.72 -8.72 1.80
N LEU A 98 -9.69 -10.06 1.92
CA LEU A 98 -10.87 -10.86 2.27
C LEU A 98 -11.48 -10.51 3.64
N LYS A 99 -10.68 -10.00 4.59
CA LYS A 99 -11.18 -9.59 5.90
C LYS A 99 -11.81 -8.20 5.91
N THR A 100 -11.39 -7.34 5.00
CA THR A 100 -11.68 -5.90 5.06
C THR A 100 -12.59 -5.41 3.93
N GLY A 101 -12.89 -6.25 2.94
CA GLY A 101 -13.84 -5.97 1.86
C GLY A 101 -13.23 -6.23 0.50
#